data_AF-A0A8I0H4X9-F1
#
_entry.id   AF-A0A8I0H4X9-F1
#
_cell.length_a   1.000
_cell.length_b   1.000
_cell.length_c   1.000
_cell.angle_alpha   90.00
_cell.angle_beta   90.00
_cell.angle_gamma   90.00
#
_symmetry.space_group_name_H-M   'P 1'
#
loop_
_entity.id
_entity.type
_entity.pdbx_description
1 polymer ?
#
loop_
_entity_poly.entity_id
_entity_poly.type
_entity_poly.pdbx_seq_one_letter_code
_entity_poly.pdbx_strand_id
1 'polypeptide(L)'
;SNDVRYIAVNDNVDTKYENSNELMPFKNLFNEWHVRDCSRKVRNVVNAKAQRGIRVGTRAPYGYRKGATKDSPLLVDEEAAAVVKRIFA
;
A
#
# COMPACT_ATOMS: atom_id res chain seq x y z
N SER A 1 -12.70 -28.21 -21.80
CA SER A 1 -13.32 -27.06 -21.10
C SER A 1 -13.42 -27.45 -19.64
N ASN A 2 -12.76 -26.76 -18.73
CA ASN A 2 -12.78 -27.13 -17.32
C ASN A 2 -14.12 -26.70 -16.72
N ASP A 3 -14.85 -27.66 -16.13
CA ASP A 3 -16.12 -27.45 -15.46
C ASP A 3 -15.89 -26.79 -14.08
N VAL A 4 -15.67 -25.47 -14.07
CA VAL A 4 -15.35 -24.69 -12.86
C VAL A 4 -16.60 -23.97 -12.36
N ARG A 5 -17.06 -24.33 -11.15
CA ARG A 5 -18.17 -23.68 -10.45
C ARG A 5 -17.64 -22.62 -9.48
N TYR A 6 -18.00 -21.36 -9.72
CA TYR A 6 -17.79 -20.25 -8.81
C TYR A 6 -19.03 -20.04 -7.92
N ILE A 7 -18.80 -19.88 -6.62
CA ILE A 7 -19.82 -19.69 -5.58
C ILE A 7 -19.42 -18.48 -4.73
N ALA A 8 -20.22 -17.42 -4.75
CA ALA A 8 -20.10 -16.24 -3.91
C ALA A 8 -21.32 -16.14 -2.99
N VAL A 9 -21.17 -16.58 -1.74
CA VAL A 9 -22.26 -16.63 -0.74
C VAL A 9 -22.77 -15.23 -0.40
N ASN A 10 -21.88 -14.24 -0.28
CA ASN A 10 -22.25 -12.86 0.02
C ASN A 10 -23.08 -12.19 -1.08
N ASP A 11 -22.87 -12.59 -2.33
CA ASP A 11 -23.54 -12.01 -3.50
C ASP A 11 -24.72 -12.87 -3.98
N ASN A 12 -25.02 -13.99 -3.30
CA ASN A 12 -25.96 -15.03 -3.74
C ASN A 12 -25.74 -15.45 -5.20
N VAL A 13 -24.46 -15.58 -5.61
CA VAL A 13 -24.13 -16.03 -6.97
C VAL A 13 -23.55 -17.42 -6.94
N ASP A 14 -24.12 -18.29 -7.76
CA ASP A 14 -23.62 -19.62 -8.05
C ASP A 14 -23.74 -19.83 -9.55
N THR A 15 -22.59 -19.96 -10.22
CA THR A 15 -22.49 -20.16 -11.68
C THR A 15 -23.18 -21.43 -12.18
N LYS A 16 -23.60 -22.33 -11.29
CA LYS A 16 -24.47 -23.47 -11.60
C LYS A 16 -25.92 -23.06 -11.92
N TYR A 17 -26.38 -21.91 -11.44
CA TYR A 17 -27.73 -21.40 -11.63
C TYR A 17 -27.67 -20.11 -12.48
N GLU A 18 -28.25 -20.16 -13.68
CA GLU A 18 -28.09 -19.17 -14.77
C GLU A 18 -28.63 -17.75 -14.46
N ASN A 19 -29.19 -17.53 -13.26
CA ASN A 19 -30.11 -16.42 -12.98
C ASN A 19 -29.47 -15.13 -12.44
N SER A 20 -28.14 -14.99 -12.37
CA SER A 20 -27.52 -13.75 -11.83
C SER A 20 -26.11 -13.43 -12.35
N ASN A 21 -25.77 -13.87 -13.57
CA ASN A 21 -24.37 -13.86 -14.03
C ASN A 21 -23.94 -12.65 -14.89
N GLU A 22 -24.88 -11.88 -15.47
CA GLU A 22 -24.53 -10.79 -16.40
C GLU A 22 -23.86 -9.58 -15.73
N LEU A 23 -24.20 -9.29 -14.47
CA LEU A 23 -23.65 -8.14 -13.72
C LEU A 23 -22.46 -8.50 -12.83
N MET A 24 -22.11 -9.78 -12.71
CA MET A 24 -20.97 -10.25 -11.92
C MET A 24 -19.64 -9.59 -12.29
N PRO A 25 -19.28 -9.45 -13.58
CA PRO A 25 -18.02 -8.82 -13.97
C PRO A 25 -17.96 -7.35 -13.55
N PHE A 26 -19.08 -6.63 -13.61
CA PHE A 26 -19.17 -5.23 -13.22
C PHE A 26 -19.02 -5.06 -11.70
N LYS A 27 -19.70 -5.90 -10.90
CA LYS A 27 -19.54 -5.87 -9.44
C LYS A 27 -18.09 -6.12 -9.02
N ASN A 28 -17.42 -7.09 -9.64
CA ASN A 28 -16.00 -7.33 -9.36
C ASN A 28 -15.13 -6.13 -9.75
N LEU A 29 -15.37 -5.56 -10.94
CA LEU A 29 -14.65 -4.37 -11.41
C LEU A 29 -14.81 -3.17 -10.46
N PHE A 30 -16.03 -2.92 -9.96
CA PHE A 30 -16.28 -1.84 -9.00
C PHE A 30 -15.55 -2.07 -7.68
N ASN A 31 -15.52 -3.31 -7.19
CA ASN A 31 -14.80 -3.64 -5.96
C ASN A 31 -13.28 -3.44 -6.14
N GLU A 32 -12.71 -3.95 -7.22
CA GLU A 32 -11.29 -3.75 -7.56
C GLU A 32 -10.95 -2.27 -7.69
N TRP A 33 -11.80 -1.48 -8.34
CA TRP A 33 -11.57 -0.06 -8.54
C TRP A 33 -11.63 0.71 -7.23
N HIS A 34 -12.58 0.41 -6.36
CA HIS A 34 -12.70 1.02 -5.04
C HIS A 34 -11.44 0.76 -4.19
N VAL A 35 -11.02 -0.50 -4.11
CA VAL A 35 -9.79 -0.89 -3.38
C VAL A 35 -8.55 -0.22 -3.98
N ARG A 36 -8.50 -0.08 -5.31
CA ARG A 36 -7.38 0.58 -6.02
C ARG A 36 -7.33 2.08 -5.74
N ASP A 37 -8.46 2.78 -5.73
CA ASP A 37 -8.51 4.21 -5.40
C ASP A 37 -8.10 4.47 -3.95
N CYS A 38 -8.62 3.68 -3.00
CA CYS A 38 -8.20 3.74 -1.59
C CYS A 38 -6.68 3.54 -1.44
N SER A 39 -6.14 2.51 -2.09
CA SER A 39 -4.70 2.24 -2.09
C SER A 39 -3.88 3.40 -2.67
N ARG A 40 -4.36 4.01 -3.76
CA ARG A 40 -3.71 5.18 -4.38
C ARG A 40 -3.71 6.39 -3.45
N LYS A 41 -4.85 6.69 -2.80
CA LYS A 41 -4.95 7.79 -1.83
C LYS A 41 -3.98 7.61 -0.67
N VAL A 42 -3.89 6.41 -0.11
CA VAL A 42 -2.94 6.11 0.98
C VAL A 42 -1.49 6.31 0.53
N ARG A 43 -1.12 5.80 -0.65
CA ARG A 43 0.24 6.01 -1.19
C ARG A 43 0.55 7.48 -1.43
N ASN A 44 -0.40 8.26 -1.93
CA ASN A 44 -0.21 9.69 -2.15
C ASN A 44 0.03 10.44 -0.84
N VAL A 45 -0.70 10.11 0.24
CA VAL A 45 -0.46 10.70 1.56
C VAL A 45 0.92 10.33 2.10
N VAL A 46 1.35 9.09 1.93
CA VAL A 46 2.68 8.62 2.32
C VAL A 46 3.78 9.36 1.54
N ASN A 47 3.63 9.48 0.22
CA ASN A 47 4.59 10.18 -0.64
C ASN A 47 4.66 11.67 -0.30
N ALA A 48 3.52 12.33 -0.05
CA ALA A 48 3.48 13.72 0.36
C ALA A 48 4.19 13.96 1.70
N LYS A 49 4.06 13.04 2.66
CA LYS A 49 4.83 13.09 3.91
C LYS A 49 6.33 12.94 3.66
N ALA A 50 6.73 11.97 2.84
CA ALA A 50 8.13 11.74 2.49
C ALA A 50 8.78 12.95 1.79
N GLN A 51 8.08 13.59 0.85
CA GLN A 51 8.54 14.80 0.16
C GLN A 51 8.74 16.00 1.10
N ARG A 52 7.95 16.08 2.16
CA ARG A 52 8.11 17.10 3.22
C ARG A 52 9.21 16.73 4.23
N GLY A 53 9.94 15.65 4.00
CA GLY A 53 10.93 15.11 4.93
C GLY A 53 10.32 14.46 6.16
N ILE A 54 8.99 14.35 6.27
CA ILE A 54 8.32 13.75 7.42
C ILE A 54 8.56 12.24 7.42
N ARG A 55 8.97 11.71 8.57
CA ARG A 55 9.19 10.28 8.74
C ARG A 55 7.89 9.49 8.54
N VAL A 56 7.90 8.61 7.53
CA VAL A 56 6.77 7.70 7.23
C VAL A 56 6.87 6.40 8.04
N GLY A 57 8.08 5.86 8.21
CA GLY A 57 8.30 4.54 8.82
C GLY A 57 8.57 4.58 10.33
N THR A 58 8.25 3.49 11.04
CA THR A 58 8.48 3.37 12.49
C THR A 58 9.97 3.42 12.88
N ARG A 59 10.84 2.91 12.02
CA ARG A 59 12.29 2.85 12.21
C ARG A 59 12.97 3.87 11.29
N ALA A 60 13.98 4.56 11.81
CA ALA A 60 14.84 5.40 10.98
C ALA A 60 15.84 4.51 10.22
N PRO A 61 16.16 4.81 8.95
CA PRO A 61 17.24 4.14 8.23
C PRO A 61 18.59 4.30 8.93
N TYR A 62 19.49 3.35 8.75
CA TYR A 62 20.86 3.45 9.27
C TYR A 62 21.57 4.67 8.67
N GLY A 63 22.29 5.44 9.50
CA GLY A 63 22.82 6.75 9.14
C GLY A 63 21.89 7.94 9.48
N TYR A 64 20.67 7.66 9.97
CA TYR A 64 19.73 8.69 10.39
C TYR A 64 19.12 8.39 11.78
N ARG A 65 18.80 9.45 12.53
CA ARG A 65 18.10 9.42 13.82
C ARG A 65 16.69 9.97 13.68
N LYS A 66 15.81 9.56 14.60
CA LYS A 66 14.47 10.14 14.70
C LYS A 66 14.58 11.59 15.20
N GLY A 67 13.86 12.51 14.56
CA GLY A 67 13.67 13.85 15.12
C GLY A 67 12.87 13.82 16.43
N ALA A 68 12.84 14.95 17.14
CA ALA A 68 12.23 15.06 18.46
C ALA A 68 10.73 14.75 18.49
N THR A 69 10.02 14.97 17.37
CA THR A 69 8.57 14.75 17.25
C THR A 69 8.22 13.77 16.13
N LYS A 70 6.98 13.29 16.11
CA LYS A 70 6.47 12.35 15.10
C LYS A 70 6.54 12.91 13.68
N ASP A 71 6.31 14.21 13.51
CA ASP A 71 6.32 14.91 12.23
C ASP A 71 7.66 15.59 11.94
N SER A 72 8.67 15.41 12.81
CA SER A 72 10.01 15.93 12.57
C SER A 72 10.70 15.17 11.43
N PRO A 73 11.58 15.85 10.67
CA PRO A 73 12.43 15.17 9.71
C PRO A 73 13.41 14.22 10.39
N LEU A 74 13.94 13.29 9.59
CA LEU A 74 15.05 12.43 10.00
C LEU A 74 16.31 13.29 10.12
N LEU A 75 16.99 13.19 11.26
CA LEU A 75 18.25 13.89 11.53
C LEU A 75 19.42 13.00 11.10
N VAL A 76 20.51 13.57 10.62
CA VAL A 76 21.70 12.78 10.26
C VAL A 76 22.38 12.28 11.53
N ASP A 77 22.74 11.00 11.54
CA ASP A 77 23.61 10.43 12.55
C ASP A 77 25.06 10.50 12.07
N GLU A 78 25.86 11.45 12.55
CA GLU A 78 27.23 11.64 12.04
C GLU A 78 28.12 10.38 12.12
N GLU A 79 28.00 9.60 13.19
CA GLU A 79 28.81 8.39 13.40
C GLU A 79 28.41 7.31 12.38
N ALA A 80 27.12 7.00 12.30
CA ALA A 80 26.62 6.00 11.36
C ALA A 80 26.70 6.48 9.91
N ALA A 81 26.54 7.77 9.63
CA ALA A 81 26.65 8.35 8.30
C ALA A 81 28.07 8.29 7.76
N ALA A 82 29.10 8.44 8.61
CA ALA A 82 30.50 8.23 8.21
C ALA A 82 30.72 6.79 7.73
N VAL A 83 30.13 5.80 8.40
CA VAL A 83 30.19 4.39 7.99
C VAL A 83 29.50 4.17 6.64
N VAL A 84 28.28 4.70 6.45
CA VAL A 84 27.55 4.58 5.18
C VAL A 84 28.32 5.23 4.03
N LYS A 85 28.85 6.44 4.22
CA LYS A 85 29.67 7.12 3.22
C LYS A 85 30.91 6.31 2.83
N ARG A 86 31.55 5.64 3.80
CA ARG A 86 32.71 4.77 3.54
C ARG A 86 32.34 3.50 2.77
N ILE A 87 31.16 2.93 2.98
CA ILE A 87 30.71 1.68 2.31
C ILE A 87 30.41 1.93 0.82
N PHE A 88 29.85 3.09 0.48
CA PHE A 88 29.45 3.44 -0.89
C PHE A 88 30.42 4.41 -1.60
N ALA A 89 31.63 4.59 -1.04
CA ALA A 89 32.72 5.33 -1.66
C ALA A 89 33.49 4.50 -2.71
#